data_AF-A0AA50N464-F1
#
_entry.id   AF-A0AA50N464-F1
#
_cell.length_a   1.000
_cell.length_b   1.000
_cell.length_c   1.000
_cell.angle_alpha   90.00
_cell.angle_beta   90.00
_cell.angle_gamma   90.00
#
_symmetry.space_group_name_H-M   'P 1'
#
loop_
_entity.id
_entity.type
_entity.pdbx_description
1 polymer ?
#
loop_
_entity_poly.entity_id
_entity_poly.type
_entity_poly.pdbx_seq_one_letter_code
_entity_poly.pdbx_strand_id
1 'polypeptide(L)'
;PCRYTGSEIRVRDDSMPLAHIAIAVEGAGWTDADNIPLMVANTLVGAWDRSQGGGANNASYLARAASSVNLCHSFQSFNTCYKDTGLWGIYFVAEPLQIEDMVYNIQKEWMKLCTSVTEGEVERAKNLLKTNMLLQLDGTTPVCEDIGRQILCYNRRIPLHELDARIDAVSAQNVRDVCYKFLYDRCPAVAAVGPTEALPDYTRVRAGMYWL
;
A
#
# COMPACT_ATOMS: atom_id res chain seq x y z
N PRO A 1 -5.78 -19.56 -13.98
CA PRO A 1 -6.44 -18.68 -13.00
C PRO A 1 -5.64 -18.73 -11.71
N CYS A 2 -5.11 -17.59 -11.27
CA CYS A 2 -4.45 -17.47 -9.98
C CYS A 2 -5.49 -17.51 -8.86
N ARG A 3 -5.16 -18.13 -7.73
CA ARG A 3 -6.01 -18.17 -6.54
C ARG A 3 -5.26 -17.55 -5.38
N TYR A 4 -5.69 -16.38 -4.95
CA TYR A 4 -5.21 -15.78 -3.71
C TYR A 4 -5.71 -16.59 -2.51
N THR A 5 -4.86 -16.74 -1.49
CA THR A 5 -5.21 -17.43 -0.23
C THR A 5 -4.61 -16.64 0.91
N GLY A 6 -5.47 -16.11 1.79
CA GLY A 6 -5.01 -15.46 3.02
C GLY A 6 -4.38 -16.49 3.94
N SER A 7 -3.12 -16.31 4.25
CA SER A 7 -2.30 -17.22 5.06
C SER A 7 -1.13 -16.47 5.66
N GLU A 8 -0.48 -17.04 6.67
CA GLU A 8 0.73 -16.49 7.23
C GLU A 8 1.94 -17.41 7.09
N ILE A 9 3.12 -16.81 6.97
CA ILE A 9 4.41 -17.46 7.14
C ILE A 9 5.29 -16.61 8.06
N ARG A 10 5.85 -17.26 9.09
CA ARG A 10 6.73 -16.63 10.07
C ARG A 10 8.05 -17.39 10.10
N VAL A 11 9.12 -16.70 9.77
CA VAL A 11 10.50 -17.20 9.89
C VAL A 11 11.13 -16.48 11.07
N ARG A 12 10.93 -17.03 12.27
CA ARG A 12 11.49 -16.46 13.50
C ARG A 12 13.01 -16.65 13.50
N ASP A 13 13.72 -15.53 13.54
CA ASP A 13 15.17 -15.46 13.68
C ASP A 13 15.52 -14.31 14.62
N ASP A 14 15.69 -14.63 15.90
CA ASP A 14 15.99 -13.65 16.94
C ASP A 14 17.45 -13.15 16.88
N SER A 15 18.28 -13.71 16.00
CA SER A 15 19.64 -13.22 15.76
C SER A 15 19.66 -11.98 14.87
N MET A 16 18.59 -11.75 14.09
CA MET A 16 18.45 -10.56 13.27
C MET A 16 18.13 -9.33 14.13
N PRO A 17 18.68 -8.15 13.81
CA PRO A 17 18.47 -6.95 14.60
C PRO A 17 17.07 -6.36 14.47
N LEU A 18 16.38 -6.60 13.34
CA LEU A 18 15.10 -6.00 13.00
C LEU A 18 14.16 -7.04 12.39
N ALA A 19 12.86 -6.86 12.61
CA ALA A 19 11.82 -7.67 11.97
C ALA A 19 11.39 -7.03 10.65
N HIS A 20 11.27 -7.86 9.62
CA HIS A 20 10.80 -7.48 8.29
C HIS A 20 9.46 -8.14 8.03
N ILE A 21 8.42 -7.34 7.81
CA ILE A 21 7.04 -7.83 7.72
C ILE A 21 6.36 -7.24 6.50
N ALA A 22 5.67 -8.08 5.74
CA ALA A 22 4.78 -7.69 4.65
C ALA A 22 3.37 -8.21 4.94
N ILE A 23 2.37 -7.33 4.81
CA ILE A 23 0.94 -7.66 4.91
C ILE A 23 0.28 -7.19 3.63
N ALA A 24 -0.38 -8.08 2.90
CA ALA A 24 -1.05 -7.76 1.65
C ALA A 24 -2.40 -8.44 1.52
N VAL A 25 -3.36 -7.77 0.90
CA VAL A 25 -4.61 -8.35 0.41
C VAL A 25 -4.49 -8.66 -1.09
N GLU A 26 -5.47 -9.40 -1.61
CA GLU A 26 -5.64 -9.52 -3.06
C GLU A 26 -5.90 -8.13 -3.66
N GLY A 27 -5.06 -7.73 -4.59
CA GLY A 27 -5.18 -6.48 -5.33
C GLY A 27 -5.82 -6.68 -6.71
N ALA A 28 -5.96 -5.59 -7.44
CA ALA A 28 -6.50 -5.62 -8.80
C ALA A 28 -5.42 -5.97 -9.84
N GLY A 29 -5.83 -6.66 -10.91
CA GLY A 29 -4.96 -6.93 -12.05
C GLY A 29 -4.72 -5.69 -12.91
N TRP A 30 -3.80 -5.78 -13.87
CA TRP A 30 -3.42 -4.66 -14.74
C TRP A 30 -4.63 -4.01 -15.44
N THR A 31 -5.53 -4.82 -16.01
CA THR A 31 -6.64 -4.34 -16.84
C THR A 31 -7.88 -3.92 -16.04
N ASP A 32 -7.88 -4.10 -14.72
CA ASP A 32 -9.02 -3.77 -13.88
C ASP A 32 -9.13 -2.24 -13.72
N ALA A 33 -10.36 -1.72 -13.81
CA ALA A 33 -10.64 -0.29 -13.63
C ALA A 33 -10.34 0.17 -12.19
N ASP A 34 -10.47 -0.74 -11.22
CA ASP A 34 -10.23 -0.46 -9.80
C ASP A 34 -8.74 -0.26 -9.46
N ASN A 35 -7.84 -0.57 -10.40
CA ASN A 35 -6.40 -0.38 -10.20
C ASN A 35 -6.03 1.10 -9.98
N ILE A 36 -6.63 2.04 -10.72
CA ILE A 36 -6.31 3.47 -10.58
C ILE A 36 -6.72 4.00 -9.19
N PRO A 37 -7.96 3.75 -8.69
CA PRO A 37 -8.30 4.04 -7.30
C PRO A 37 -7.38 3.37 -6.27
N LEU A 38 -6.95 2.11 -6.49
CA LEU A 38 -5.99 1.44 -5.61
C LEU A 38 -4.60 2.09 -5.62
N MET A 39 -4.15 2.63 -6.76
CA MET A 39 -2.90 3.42 -6.84
C MET A 39 -3.02 4.73 -6.05
N VAL A 40 -4.17 5.40 -6.10
CA VAL A 40 -4.44 6.60 -5.30
C VAL A 40 -4.48 6.26 -3.81
N ALA A 41 -5.17 5.17 -3.43
CA ALA A 41 -5.18 4.66 -2.05
C ALA A 41 -3.77 4.30 -1.55
N ASN A 42 -2.95 3.66 -2.39
CA ASN A 42 -1.56 3.35 -2.06
C ASN A 42 -0.73 4.62 -1.81
N THR A 43 -0.98 5.66 -2.61
CA THR A 43 -0.32 6.96 -2.49
C THR A 43 -0.76 7.74 -1.24
N LEU A 44 -1.99 7.52 -0.76
CA LEU A 44 -2.47 8.06 0.51
C LEU A 44 -1.70 7.51 1.71
N VAL A 45 -1.51 6.19 1.76
CA VAL A 45 -0.69 5.51 2.79
C VAL A 45 0.76 5.95 2.65
N GLY A 46 1.29 5.86 1.44
CA GLY A 46 2.62 6.32 1.06
C GLY A 46 3.75 5.43 1.58
N ALA A 47 4.91 6.05 1.75
CA ALA A 47 6.11 5.42 2.29
C ALA A 47 6.81 6.40 3.24
N TRP A 48 7.47 5.86 4.25
CA TRP A 48 8.21 6.64 5.22
C TRP A 48 9.46 5.87 5.67
N ASP A 49 10.52 6.60 5.96
CA ASP A 49 11.71 6.07 6.64
C ASP A 49 12.25 7.09 7.63
N ARG A 50 13.06 6.64 8.59
CA ARG A 50 13.66 7.50 9.62
C ARG A 50 14.54 8.63 9.10
N SER A 51 14.99 8.58 7.84
CA SER A 51 15.81 9.64 7.23
C SER A 51 14.97 10.77 6.61
N GLN A 52 13.67 10.55 6.39
CA GLN A 52 12.78 11.56 5.84
C GLN A 52 12.57 12.74 6.80
N GLY A 53 12.93 13.94 6.37
CA GLY A 53 12.81 15.18 7.15
C GLY A 53 11.37 15.62 7.46
N GLY A 54 10.35 14.98 6.88
CA GLY A 54 8.94 15.32 7.12
C GLY A 54 8.46 15.01 8.54
N GLY A 55 9.04 14.00 9.20
CA GLY A 55 8.73 13.61 10.58
C GLY A 55 7.23 13.63 10.94
N ALA A 56 6.87 14.35 12.02
CA ALA A 56 5.49 14.52 12.48
C ALA A 56 4.62 15.44 11.59
N ASN A 57 5.22 16.15 10.64
CA ASN A 57 4.52 17.02 9.68
C ASN A 57 4.18 16.30 8.37
N ASN A 58 4.40 14.98 8.30
CA ASN A 58 4.00 14.20 7.13
C ASN A 58 2.49 14.23 6.92
N ALA A 59 2.07 14.27 5.66
CA ALA A 59 0.65 14.27 5.33
C ALA A 59 -0.03 12.90 5.55
N SER A 60 0.73 11.80 5.44
CA SER A 60 0.25 10.46 5.77
C SER A 60 0.11 10.30 7.28
N TYR A 61 -1.05 9.80 7.72
CA TYR A 61 -1.31 9.55 9.15
C TYR A 61 -0.40 8.45 9.68
N LEU A 62 -0.16 7.41 8.89
CA LEU A 62 0.75 6.33 9.25
C LEU A 62 2.19 6.83 9.38
N ALA A 63 2.64 7.73 8.49
CA ALA A 63 3.97 8.34 8.58
C ALA A 63 4.13 9.19 9.84
N ARG A 64 3.09 9.93 10.24
CA ARG A 64 3.10 10.69 11.49
C ARG A 64 3.16 9.78 12.72
N ALA A 65 2.36 8.72 12.75
CA ALA A 65 2.37 7.75 13.83
C ALA A 65 3.74 7.04 13.94
N ALA A 66 4.30 6.63 12.79
CA ALA A 66 5.62 6.01 12.72
C ALA A 66 6.73 6.95 13.24
N SER A 67 6.68 8.23 12.88
CA SER A 67 7.68 9.21 13.31
C SER A 67 7.55 9.64 14.77
N SER A 68 6.34 9.77 15.32
CA SER A 68 6.14 10.36 16.66
C SER A 68 6.39 9.35 17.78
N VAL A 69 6.02 8.09 17.56
CA VAL A 69 6.15 6.99 18.55
C VAL A 69 7.33 6.07 18.20
N ASN A 70 8.05 6.35 17.11
CA ASN A 70 9.19 5.57 16.65
C ASN A 70 8.84 4.09 16.38
N LEU A 71 7.67 3.85 15.77
CA LEU A 71 7.06 2.52 15.58
C LEU A 71 7.85 1.63 14.61
N CYS A 72 8.54 2.22 13.64
CA CYS A 72 9.29 1.47 12.65
C CYS A 72 10.55 2.23 12.20
N HIS A 73 11.44 1.52 11.52
CA HIS A 73 12.57 2.13 10.79
C HIS A 73 12.12 2.66 9.43
N SER A 74 11.28 1.90 8.75
CA SER A 74 10.67 2.29 7.48
C SER A 74 9.40 1.49 7.20
N PHE A 75 8.53 2.06 6.38
CA PHE A 75 7.45 1.34 5.73
C PHE A 75 7.25 1.84 4.30
N GLN A 76 6.69 0.98 3.46
CA GLN A 76 6.33 1.29 2.09
C GLN A 76 5.05 0.55 1.72
N SER A 77 4.04 1.32 1.33
CA SER A 77 2.83 0.77 0.71
C SER A 77 3.14 0.36 -0.73
N PHE A 78 2.69 -0.83 -1.12
CA PHE A 78 2.88 -1.36 -2.46
C PHE A 78 1.55 -1.79 -3.10
N ASN A 79 1.48 -1.63 -4.42
CA ASN A 79 0.43 -2.18 -5.28
C ASN A 79 1.12 -2.88 -6.45
N THR A 80 1.13 -4.20 -6.43
CA THR A 80 1.73 -5.04 -7.47
C THR A 80 0.62 -5.69 -8.29
N CYS A 81 0.59 -5.42 -9.59
CA CYS A 81 -0.41 -5.98 -10.49
C CYS A 81 0.15 -7.16 -11.27
N TYR A 82 -0.62 -8.24 -11.36
CA TYR A 82 -0.44 -9.32 -12.32
C TYR A 82 -1.57 -9.29 -13.35
N LYS A 83 -1.60 -10.26 -14.26
CA LYS A 83 -2.61 -10.30 -15.33
C LYS A 83 -4.02 -10.50 -14.79
N ASP A 84 -4.20 -11.43 -13.86
CA ASP A 84 -5.50 -11.87 -13.33
C ASP A 84 -5.67 -11.66 -11.82
N THR A 85 -4.65 -11.16 -11.13
CA THR A 85 -4.67 -10.87 -9.68
C THR A 85 -3.67 -9.75 -9.36
N GLY A 86 -3.54 -9.38 -8.09
CA GLY A 86 -2.56 -8.40 -7.61
C GLY A 86 -2.27 -8.60 -6.13
N LEU A 87 -1.31 -7.83 -5.62
CA LEU A 87 -1.03 -7.70 -4.19
C LEU A 87 -1.06 -6.22 -3.84
N TRP A 88 -1.96 -5.84 -2.96
CA TRP A 88 -2.01 -4.51 -2.39
C TRP A 88 -1.73 -4.60 -0.91
N GLY A 89 -0.75 -3.87 -0.40
CA GLY A 89 -0.30 -4.09 0.96
C GLY A 89 0.76 -3.11 1.40
N ILE A 90 1.37 -3.45 2.54
CA ILE A 90 2.45 -2.66 3.12
C ILE A 90 3.57 -3.57 3.57
N TYR A 91 4.79 -3.10 3.34
CA TYR A 91 6.01 -3.67 3.87
C TYR A 91 6.58 -2.72 4.91
N PHE A 92 7.03 -3.23 6.05
CA PHE A 92 7.67 -2.41 7.07
C PHE A 92 8.80 -3.17 7.78
N VAL A 93 9.73 -2.38 8.32
CA VAL A 93 10.85 -2.86 9.11
C VAL A 93 10.77 -2.20 10.48
N ALA A 94 10.69 -2.99 11.54
CA ALA A 94 10.48 -2.48 12.90
C ALA A 94 11.34 -3.22 13.94
N GLU A 95 11.50 -2.57 15.10
CA GLU A 95 12.05 -3.20 16.29
C GLU A 95 11.05 -4.21 16.86
N PRO A 96 11.50 -5.31 17.50
CA PRO A 96 10.64 -6.42 17.93
C PRO A 96 9.44 -5.95 18.76
N LEU A 97 9.64 -5.03 19.70
CA LEU A 97 8.61 -4.56 20.62
C LEU A 97 7.57 -3.64 19.98
N GLN A 98 7.84 -3.09 18.80
CA GLN A 98 6.98 -2.11 18.13
C GLN A 98 6.06 -2.75 17.07
N ILE A 99 6.23 -4.04 16.79
CA ILE A 99 5.53 -4.74 15.70
C ILE A 99 4.01 -4.67 15.89
N GLU A 100 3.52 -4.98 17.09
CA GLU A 100 2.08 -5.00 17.40
C GLU A 100 1.45 -3.62 17.18
N ASP A 101 2.08 -2.57 17.69
CA ASP A 101 1.62 -1.19 17.53
C ASP A 101 1.65 -0.74 16.07
N MET A 102 2.68 -1.15 15.31
CA MET A 102 2.76 -0.84 13.88
C MET A 102 1.63 -1.52 13.10
N VAL A 103 1.34 -2.80 13.35
CA VAL A 103 0.23 -3.52 12.73
C VAL A 103 -1.11 -2.86 13.06
N TYR A 104 -1.31 -2.45 14.32
CA TYR A 104 -2.51 -1.73 14.73
C TYR A 104 -2.70 -0.41 13.96
N ASN A 105 -1.63 0.39 13.83
CA ASN A 105 -1.68 1.66 13.09
C ASN A 105 -1.92 1.47 11.58
N ILE A 106 -1.33 0.43 10.98
CA ILE A 106 -1.57 0.05 9.58
C ILE A 106 -3.06 -0.26 9.37
N GLN A 107 -3.62 -1.14 10.20
CA GLN A 107 -5.00 -1.58 10.08
C GLN A 107 -5.99 -0.43 10.32
N LYS A 108 -5.69 0.42 11.30
CA LYS A 108 -6.46 1.65 11.56
C LYS A 108 -6.49 2.56 10.32
N GLU A 109 -5.36 2.75 9.65
CA GLU A 109 -5.30 3.56 8.43
C GLU A 109 -6.06 2.89 7.27
N TRP A 110 -5.96 1.57 7.11
CA TRP A 110 -6.72 0.85 6.07
C TRP A 110 -8.23 0.96 6.29
N MET A 111 -8.71 0.84 7.53
CA MET A 111 -10.13 1.00 7.84
C MET A 111 -10.60 2.44 7.67
N LYS A 112 -9.74 3.43 7.95
CA LYS A 112 -10.02 4.83 7.63
C LYS A 112 -10.19 5.03 6.12
N LEU A 113 -9.32 4.44 5.28
CA LEU A 113 -9.46 4.50 3.82
C LEU A 113 -10.81 3.93 3.34
N CYS A 114 -11.32 2.89 4.01
CA CYS A 114 -12.62 2.29 3.69
C CYS A 114 -13.81 3.17 4.09
N THR A 115 -13.69 3.97 5.15
CA THR A 115 -14.85 4.61 5.82
C THR A 115 -14.90 6.12 5.69
N SER A 116 -13.76 6.80 5.84
CA SER A 116 -13.71 8.22 6.21
C SER A 116 -12.61 9.01 5.49
N VAL A 117 -12.12 8.53 4.33
CA VAL A 117 -11.23 9.31 3.48
C VAL A 117 -11.92 10.59 2.99
N THR A 118 -11.19 11.70 2.99
CA THR A 118 -11.71 13.02 2.60
C THR A 118 -11.29 13.41 1.19
N GLU A 119 -12.07 14.24 0.51
CA GLU A 119 -11.74 14.74 -0.83
C GLU A 119 -10.40 15.51 -0.86
N GLY A 120 -10.09 16.27 0.19
CA GLY A 120 -8.81 17.00 0.28
C GLY A 120 -7.59 16.06 0.36
N GLU A 121 -7.72 14.92 1.05
CA GLU A 121 -6.66 13.91 1.10
C GLU A 121 -6.49 13.23 -0.27
N VAL A 122 -7.60 12.89 -0.93
CA VAL A 122 -7.60 12.26 -2.24
C VAL A 122 -6.99 13.19 -3.29
N GLU A 123 -7.35 14.47 -3.27
CA GLU A 123 -6.78 15.48 -4.15
C GLU A 123 -5.26 15.58 -4.00
N ARG A 124 -4.76 15.59 -2.75
CA ARG A 124 -3.32 15.54 -2.48
C ARG A 124 -2.67 14.26 -3.04
N ALA A 125 -3.30 13.11 -2.86
CA ALA A 125 -2.78 11.84 -3.34
C ALA A 125 -2.77 11.75 -4.87
N LYS A 126 -3.79 12.27 -5.55
CA LYS A 126 -3.82 12.39 -7.02
C LYS A 126 -2.64 13.22 -7.53
N ASN A 127 -2.43 14.40 -6.93
CA ASN A 127 -1.31 15.27 -7.30
C ASN A 127 0.06 14.60 -7.07
N LEU A 128 0.22 13.89 -5.96
CA LEU A 128 1.44 13.14 -5.67
C LEU A 128 1.65 11.98 -6.66
N LEU A 129 0.59 11.24 -6.99
CA LEU A 129 0.65 10.13 -7.95
C LEU A 129 1.05 10.62 -9.33
N LYS A 130 0.40 11.67 -9.84
CA LYS A 130 0.74 12.29 -11.14
C LYS A 130 2.20 12.74 -11.18
N THR A 131 2.65 13.41 -10.13
CA THR A 131 4.04 13.87 -10.00
C THR A 131 5.02 12.70 -10.05
N ASN A 132 4.77 11.65 -9.27
CA ASN A 132 5.62 10.46 -9.24
C ASN A 132 5.68 9.76 -10.60
N MET A 133 4.55 9.62 -11.30
CA MET A 133 4.51 8.99 -12.62
C MET A 133 5.26 9.80 -13.67
N LEU A 134 5.16 11.13 -13.66
CA LEU A 134 5.90 11.97 -14.60
C LEU A 134 7.40 11.98 -14.31
N LEU A 135 7.81 12.03 -13.04
CA LEU A 135 9.22 11.96 -12.65
C LEU A 135 9.86 10.60 -13.00
N GLN A 136 9.08 9.52 -12.95
CA GLN A 136 9.55 8.19 -13.37
C GLN A 136 9.82 8.09 -14.87
N LEU A 137 9.26 8.98 -15.69
CA LEU A 137 9.44 8.98 -17.15
C LEU A 137 10.59 9.89 -17.62
N ASP A 138 11.51 10.25 -16.73
CA ASP A 138 12.69 11.04 -17.07
C ASP A 138 13.82 10.15 -17.60
N GLY A 139 14.26 10.42 -18.83
CA GLY A 139 15.31 9.67 -19.52
C GLY A 139 14.82 8.60 -20.50
N THR A 140 15.74 8.12 -21.35
CA THR A 140 15.40 7.17 -22.43
C THR A 140 15.12 5.76 -21.92
N THR A 141 15.85 5.30 -20.91
CA THR A 141 15.69 3.94 -20.36
C THR A 141 14.33 3.74 -19.68
N PRO A 142 13.86 4.63 -18.78
CA PRO A 142 12.54 4.47 -18.16
C PRO A 142 11.40 4.60 -19.17
N VAL A 143 11.54 5.48 -20.17
CA VAL A 143 10.56 5.58 -21.26
C VAL A 143 10.49 4.29 -22.09
N CYS A 144 11.64 3.65 -22.36
CA CYS A 144 11.68 2.38 -23.08
C CYS A 144 11.01 1.25 -22.27
N GLU A 145 11.30 1.17 -20.96
CA GLU A 145 10.63 0.24 -20.05
C GLU A 145 9.12 0.44 -20.04
N ASP A 146 8.66 1.69 -19.90
CA ASP A 146 7.24 2.03 -19.84
C ASP A 146 6.51 1.62 -21.12
N ILE A 147 7.10 1.87 -22.30
CA ILE A 147 6.56 1.43 -23.59
C ILE A 147 6.41 -0.10 -23.60
N GLY A 148 7.47 -0.83 -23.26
CA GLY A 148 7.48 -2.29 -23.27
C GLY A 148 6.45 -2.89 -22.29
N ARG A 149 6.48 -2.43 -21.04
CA ARG A 149 5.56 -2.89 -19.98
C ARG A 149 4.12 -2.60 -20.33
N GLN A 150 3.78 -1.38 -20.78
CA GLN A 150 2.40 -1.05 -21.12
C GLN A 150 1.88 -1.83 -22.33
N ILE A 151 2.70 -2.08 -23.35
CA ILE A 151 2.32 -2.94 -24.48
C ILE A 151 2.00 -4.35 -23.98
N LEU A 152 2.81 -4.91 -23.07
CA LEU A 152 2.56 -6.26 -22.54
C LEU A 152 1.34 -6.32 -21.62
N CYS A 153 1.12 -5.31 -20.78
CA CYS A 153 0.05 -5.30 -19.78
C CYS A 153 -1.31 -4.84 -20.33
N TYR A 154 -1.33 -3.82 -21.19
CA TYR A 154 -2.54 -3.15 -21.67
C TYR A 154 -2.77 -3.33 -23.18
N ASN A 155 -1.85 -3.97 -23.89
CA ASN A 155 -1.87 -4.09 -25.36
C ASN A 155 -1.82 -2.73 -26.11
N ARG A 156 -1.46 -1.66 -25.39
CA ARG A 156 -1.24 -0.32 -25.94
C ARG A 156 -0.48 0.53 -24.92
N ARG A 157 0.15 1.59 -25.38
CA ARG A 157 0.65 2.64 -24.49
C ARG A 157 -0.46 3.64 -24.19
N ILE A 158 -0.82 3.79 -22.92
CA ILE A 158 -1.77 4.79 -22.45
C ILE A 158 -1.08 6.15 -22.52
N PRO A 159 -1.61 7.12 -23.28
CA PRO A 159 -1.02 8.44 -23.34
C PRO A 159 -1.21 9.19 -22.02
N LEU A 160 -0.27 10.08 -21.70
CA LEU A 160 -0.22 10.77 -20.40
C LEU A 160 -1.50 11.55 -20.08
N HIS A 161 -2.11 12.21 -21.08
CA HIS A 161 -3.35 12.96 -20.88
C HIS A 161 -4.55 12.05 -20.53
N GLU A 162 -4.58 10.83 -21.04
CA GLU A 162 -5.63 9.86 -20.71
C GLU A 162 -5.45 9.35 -19.28
N LEU A 163 -4.21 9.05 -18.91
CA LEU A 163 -3.88 8.64 -17.55
C LEU A 163 -4.19 9.75 -16.53
N ASP A 164 -3.84 10.99 -16.86
CA ASP A 164 -4.12 12.18 -16.07
C ASP A 164 -5.63 12.34 -15.82
N ALA A 165 -6.43 12.25 -16.89
CA ALA A 165 -7.89 12.30 -16.80
C ALA A 165 -8.48 11.13 -15.97
N ARG A 166 -7.92 9.92 -16.08
CA ARG A 166 -8.33 8.76 -15.27
C ARG A 166 -8.05 8.97 -13.79
N ILE A 167 -6.91 9.57 -13.44
CA ILE A 167 -6.56 9.90 -12.05
C ILE A 167 -7.49 10.99 -11.52
N ASP A 168 -7.76 12.03 -12.32
CA ASP A 168 -8.65 13.13 -11.90
C ASP A 168 -10.09 12.71 -11.67
N ALA A 169 -10.57 11.73 -12.44
CA ALA A 169 -11.90 11.17 -12.29
C ALA A 169 -12.10 10.42 -10.95
N VAL A 170 -11.02 10.12 -10.20
CA VAL A 170 -11.12 9.44 -8.91
C VAL A 170 -11.65 10.41 -7.85
N SER A 171 -12.84 10.11 -7.33
CA SER A 171 -13.43 10.78 -6.16
C SER A 171 -13.10 10.05 -4.85
N ALA A 172 -13.32 10.69 -3.71
CA ALA A 172 -13.22 10.03 -2.41
C ALA A 172 -14.23 8.88 -2.26
N GLN A 173 -15.40 8.97 -2.89
CA GLN A 173 -16.34 7.86 -2.91
C GLN A 173 -15.77 6.64 -3.63
N ASN A 174 -15.14 6.83 -4.80
CA ASN A 174 -14.50 5.72 -5.53
C ASN A 174 -13.41 5.05 -4.71
N VAL A 175 -12.58 5.84 -4.00
CA VAL A 175 -11.54 5.30 -3.11
C VAL A 175 -12.16 4.48 -1.99
N ARG A 176 -13.24 4.97 -1.36
CA ARG A 176 -13.94 4.21 -0.30
C ARG A 176 -14.52 2.91 -0.82
N ASP A 177 -15.22 2.94 -1.94
CA ASP A 177 -15.88 1.76 -2.50
C ASP A 177 -14.86 0.69 -2.88
N VAL A 178 -13.75 1.09 -3.51
CA VAL A 178 -12.67 0.19 -3.90
C VAL A 178 -11.94 -0.34 -2.65
N CYS A 179 -11.57 0.52 -1.70
CA CYS A 179 -10.97 0.07 -0.44
C CYS A 179 -11.91 -0.88 0.31
N TYR A 180 -13.21 -0.60 0.34
CA TYR A 180 -14.19 -1.49 0.96
C TYR A 180 -14.24 -2.85 0.25
N LYS A 181 -14.19 -2.88 -1.08
CA LYS A 181 -14.17 -4.11 -1.88
C LYS A 181 -12.93 -4.97 -1.62
N PHE A 182 -11.74 -4.37 -1.56
CA PHE A 182 -10.45 -5.08 -1.53
C PHE A 182 -9.83 -5.23 -0.12
N LEU A 183 -10.16 -4.36 0.83
CA LEU A 183 -9.60 -4.37 2.19
C LEU A 183 -10.60 -4.82 3.24
N TYR A 184 -11.83 -4.30 3.21
CA TYR A 184 -12.79 -4.50 4.29
C TYR A 184 -13.23 -5.98 4.38
N ASP A 185 -13.09 -6.55 5.57
CA ASP A 185 -13.38 -7.94 5.89
C ASP A 185 -12.71 -8.98 4.96
N ARG A 186 -11.54 -8.64 4.41
CA ARG A 186 -10.73 -9.55 3.59
C ARG A 186 -9.67 -10.28 4.41
N CYS A 187 -9.33 -11.49 3.98
CA CYS A 187 -8.25 -12.27 4.57
C CYS A 187 -6.91 -11.79 4.00
N PRO A 188 -6.00 -11.22 4.81
CA PRO A 188 -4.69 -10.82 4.31
C PRO A 188 -3.73 -12.01 4.21
N ALA A 189 -2.64 -11.83 3.50
CA ALA A 189 -1.48 -12.70 3.47
C ALA A 189 -0.35 -11.99 4.22
N VAL A 190 0.26 -12.69 5.16
CA VAL A 190 1.28 -12.15 6.07
C VAL A 190 2.58 -12.92 5.89
N ALA A 191 3.68 -12.21 5.63
CA ALA A 191 5.01 -12.80 5.60
C ALA A 191 5.91 -12.02 6.55
N ALA A 192 6.63 -12.73 7.43
CA ALA A 192 7.47 -12.11 8.43
C ALA A 192 8.80 -12.88 8.61
N VAL A 193 9.90 -12.15 8.75
CA VAL A 193 11.23 -12.70 9.05
C VAL A 193 11.96 -11.85 10.10
N GLY A 194 12.72 -12.49 10.98
CA GLY A 194 13.48 -11.84 12.06
C GLY A 194 12.85 -12.06 13.45
N PRO A 195 13.04 -11.14 14.41
CA PRO A 195 12.49 -11.24 15.76
C PRO A 195 10.97 -10.94 15.78
N THR A 196 10.17 -11.89 15.28
CA THR A 196 8.73 -11.72 15.03
C THR A 196 7.84 -12.15 16.21
N GLU A 197 8.37 -12.21 17.42
CA GLU A 197 7.63 -12.68 18.61
C GLU A 197 6.42 -11.80 18.94
N ALA A 198 6.53 -10.49 18.76
CA ALA A 198 5.43 -9.55 18.99
C ALA A 198 4.49 -9.40 17.78
N LEU A 199 4.65 -10.19 16.72
CA LEU A 199 3.72 -10.16 15.60
C LEU A 199 2.37 -10.76 16.03
N PRO A 200 1.25 -10.01 15.95
CA PRO A 200 -0.06 -10.52 16.34
C PRO A 200 -0.43 -11.79 15.57
N ASP A 201 -1.10 -12.74 16.22
CA ASP A 201 -1.62 -13.96 15.58
C ASP A 201 -2.49 -13.63 14.37
N TYR A 202 -2.52 -14.52 13.38
CA TYR A 202 -3.29 -14.31 12.15
C TYR A 202 -4.77 -14.00 12.41
N THR A 203 -5.38 -14.61 13.43
CA THR A 203 -6.76 -14.34 13.83
C THR A 203 -6.96 -12.90 14.28
N ARG A 204 -6.00 -12.34 15.03
CA ARG A 204 -6.02 -10.94 15.48
C ARG A 204 -5.76 -9.99 14.32
N VAL A 205 -4.83 -10.34 13.43
CA VAL A 205 -4.63 -9.58 12.17
C VAL A 205 -5.92 -9.59 11.35
N ARG A 206 -6.57 -10.74 11.17
CA ARG A 206 -7.83 -10.84 10.43
C ARG A 206 -8.98 -10.05 11.08
N ALA A 207 -9.04 -10.01 12.40
CA ALA A 207 -10.03 -9.23 13.14
C ALA A 207 -9.84 -7.71 12.96
N GLY A 208 -8.61 -7.24 12.76
CA GLY A 208 -8.33 -5.83 12.47
C GLY A 208 -8.71 -5.36 11.06
N MET A 209 -9.23 -6.25 10.21
CA MET A 209 -9.65 -5.92 8.83
C MET A 209 -11.11 -5.42 8.73
N TYR A 210 -11.79 -5.17 9.85
CA TYR A 210 -13.09 -4.52 9.91
C TYR A 210 -13.23 -3.70 11.20
N TRP A 211 -14.16 -2.75 11.22
CA TRP A 211 -14.59 -2.04 12.44
C TRP A 211 -16.01 -2.46 12.83
N LEU A 212 -16.26 -2.55 14.14
CA LEU A 212 -17.57 -2.79 14.74
C LEU A 212 -18.33 -1.48 14.94
#